data_AF-A0A8R2BAF3-F1
#
_entry.id   AF-A0A8R2BAF3-F1
#
_cell.length_a   1.000
_cell.length_b   1.000
_cell.length_c   1.000
_cell.angle_alpha   90.00
_cell.angle_beta   90.00
_cell.angle_gamma   90.00
#
_symmetry.space_group_name_H-M   'P 1'
#
loop_
_entity.id
_entity.type
_entity.pdbx_description
1 polymer ?
#
loop_
_entity_poly.entity_id
_entity_poly.type
_entity_poly.pdbx_seq_one_letter_code
_entity_poly.pdbx_strand_id
1 'polypeptide(L)'
;MSFTTCRLAIDCSYTINDLVIDRVTSNSDLGVIFTADLNFRPHIDSICCRALKSLGFVMRTMNEFKLSGSLKTVYCSLVRSMLEYASVLWDPFVVIDSCHLERVQRRFLSSAAYMLKIVHPPHDYTPVLRALSLTSLADRRVKANLAFLQKLIDGSINAPSLLDQVNFKVPLRATRSRVPFTVPLHCTNYGKNKPIDRMMRLANEDPTLGRKIMYLYRMQLV
;
A
#
# COMPACT_ATOMS: atom_id res chain seq x y z
N MET A 1 3.90 -0.32 25.29
CA MET A 1 4.22 0.62 24.20
C MET A 1 3.09 1.63 24.08
N SER A 2 3.38 2.92 23.88
CA SER A 2 2.37 3.95 23.65
C SER A 2 2.56 4.54 22.25
N PHE A 3 1.51 4.56 21.44
CA PHE A 3 1.52 5.20 20.13
C PHE A 3 1.02 6.63 20.28
N THR A 4 1.81 7.62 19.85
CA THR A 4 1.38 9.01 19.90
C THR A 4 2.07 9.84 18.85
N THR A 5 1.29 10.71 18.21
CA THR A 5 1.80 11.80 17.38
C THR A 5 1.80 13.13 18.13
N CYS A 6 1.39 13.14 19.41
CA CYS A 6 1.38 14.32 20.27
C CYS A 6 2.79 14.57 20.83
N ARG A 7 3.13 15.85 20.99
CA ARG A 7 4.45 16.26 21.52
C ARG A 7 4.66 15.89 22.99
N LEU A 8 3.57 15.74 23.74
CA LEU A 8 3.57 15.29 25.12
C LEU A 8 3.13 13.83 25.14
N ALA A 9 4.09 12.92 25.22
CA ALA A 9 3.81 11.51 25.37
C ALA A 9 3.42 11.19 26.81
N ILE A 10 2.36 10.40 26.98
CA ILE A 10 2.00 9.86 28.29
C ILE A 10 2.98 8.74 28.61
N ASP A 11 3.82 8.96 29.61
CA ASP A 11 4.71 7.94 30.14
C ASP A 11 4.08 7.28 31.36
N CYS A 12 3.82 5.99 31.25
CA CYS A 12 3.25 5.17 32.31
C CYS A 12 4.03 3.86 32.37
N SER A 13 4.50 3.49 33.56
CA SER A 13 5.00 2.16 33.85
C SER A 13 3.82 1.22 34.12
N TYR A 14 3.80 0.08 33.43
CA TYR A 14 2.81 -0.97 33.64
C TYR A 14 3.48 -2.12 34.38
N THR A 15 2.77 -2.71 35.34
CA THR A 15 3.21 -3.89 36.07
C THR A 15 2.25 -5.07 35.80
N ILE A 16 2.78 -6.27 35.62
CA ILE A 16 2.02 -7.52 35.63
C ILE A 16 2.63 -8.39 36.72
N ASN A 17 1.82 -8.84 37.68
CA ASN A 17 2.29 -9.60 38.84
C ASN A 17 3.47 -8.92 39.56
N ASP A 18 3.36 -7.61 39.78
CA ASP A 18 4.39 -6.75 40.39
C ASP A 18 5.73 -6.65 39.62
N LEU A 19 5.79 -7.17 38.39
CA LEU A 19 6.94 -7.02 37.49
C LEU A 19 6.71 -5.87 36.51
N VAL A 20 7.63 -4.91 36.48
CA VAL A 20 7.61 -3.80 35.53
C VAL A 20 7.85 -4.33 34.13
N ILE A 21 6.96 -3.98 33.20
CA ILE A 21 7.10 -4.33 31.79
C ILE A 21 7.98 -3.31 31.10
N ASP A 22 9.01 -3.78 30.40
CA ASP A 22 9.87 -2.93 29.60
C ASP A 22 9.11 -2.25 28.47
N ARG A 23 9.30 -0.93 28.36
CA ARG A 23 8.75 -0.15 27.26
C ARG A 23 9.62 -0.35 26.02
N VAL A 24 9.02 -0.89 24.96
CA VAL A 24 9.67 -1.03 23.66
C VAL A 24 9.28 0.11 22.72
N THR A 25 10.21 0.55 21.89
CA THR A 25 10.04 1.65 20.90
C THR A 25 9.50 1.20 19.55
N SER A 26 9.57 -0.10 19.25
CA SER A 26 8.99 -0.72 18.07
C SER A 26 8.39 -2.09 18.43
N ASN A 27 7.30 -2.45 17.77
CA ASN A 27 6.65 -3.75 17.93
C ASN A 27 6.20 -4.28 16.58
N SER A 28 6.31 -5.59 16.37
CA SER A 28 5.76 -6.27 15.20
C SER A 28 4.38 -6.83 15.54
N ASP A 29 3.36 -6.42 14.80
CA ASP A 29 2.03 -7.00 14.91
C ASP A 29 1.54 -7.42 13.52
N LEU A 30 1.04 -8.66 13.42
CA LEU A 30 0.64 -9.30 12.16
C LEU A 30 1.68 -9.15 11.03
N GLY A 31 2.97 -9.13 11.35
CA GLY A 31 4.05 -8.97 10.36
C GLY A 31 4.27 -7.53 9.85
N VAL A 32 3.63 -6.53 10.48
CA VAL A 32 3.89 -5.10 10.27
C VAL A 32 4.63 -4.53 11.47
N ILE A 33 5.70 -3.76 11.22
CA ILE A 33 6.45 -3.09 12.29
C ILE A 33 5.81 -1.73 12.56
N PHE A 34 5.40 -1.51 13.80
CA PHE A 34 4.91 -0.24 14.31
C PHE A 34 5.96 0.40 15.19
N THR A 35 6.14 1.71 15.05
CA THR A 35 6.96 2.53 15.93
C THR A 35 6.07 3.44 16.78
N ALA A 36 6.61 3.96 17.89
CA ALA A 36 5.83 4.82 18.80
C ALA A 36 5.27 6.08 18.11
N ASP A 37 5.96 6.60 17.10
CA ASP A 37 5.58 7.74 16.25
C ASP A 37 4.72 7.36 15.03
N LEU A 38 4.34 6.08 14.88
CA LEU A 38 3.60 5.53 13.75
C LEU A 38 4.26 5.80 12.38
N ASN A 39 5.59 5.79 12.37
CA ASN A 39 6.40 5.91 11.18
C ASN A 39 6.67 4.53 10.57
N PHE A 40 6.21 4.31 9.35
CA PHE A 40 6.38 3.02 8.66
C PHE A 40 7.72 2.88 7.93
N ARG A 41 8.63 3.85 8.00
CA ARG A 41 9.93 3.74 7.33
C ARG A 41 10.75 2.53 7.79
N PRO A 42 10.88 2.21 9.10
CA PRO A 42 11.58 0.99 9.53
C PRO A 42 10.92 -0.29 9.01
N HIS A 43 9.59 -0.30 8.87
CA HIS A 43 8.85 -1.39 8.24
C HIS A 43 9.20 -1.52 6.76
N ILE A 44 9.16 -0.42 6.01
CA ILE A 44 9.51 -0.36 4.58
C ILE A 44 10.94 -0.85 4.34
N ASP A 45 11.89 -0.39 5.14
CA ASP A 45 13.30 -0.80 5.02
C ASP A 45 13.45 -2.31 5.31
N SER A 46 12.76 -2.83 6.32
CA SER A 46 12.75 -4.25 6.66
C SER A 46 12.19 -5.12 5.51
N ILE A 47 11.02 -4.74 4.95
CA ILE A 47 10.41 -5.50 3.84
C ILE A 47 11.23 -5.40 2.56
N CYS A 48 11.83 -4.24 2.25
CA CYS A 48 12.73 -4.07 1.11
C CYS A 48 13.96 -4.98 1.23
N CYS A 49 14.59 -5.01 2.41
CA CYS A 49 15.72 -5.89 2.69
C CYS A 49 15.35 -7.37 2.53
N ARG A 50 14.20 -7.80 3.07
CA ARG A 50 13.71 -9.17 2.92
C ARG A 50 13.40 -9.52 1.46
N ALA A 51 12.73 -8.63 0.74
CA ALA A 51 12.39 -8.79 -0.66
C ALA A 51 13.63 -8.86 -1.55
N LEU A 52 14.67 -8.05 -1.28
CA LEU A 52 15.94 -8.10 -2.01
C LEU A 52 16.72 -9.40 -1.76
N LYS A 53 16.70 -9.92 -0.52
CA LYS A 53 17.29 -11.24 -0.21
C LYS A 53 16.57 -12.35 -0.97
N SER A 54 15.24 -12.35 -0.93
CA SER A 54 14.40 -13.29 -1.68
C SER A 54 14.64 -13.16 -3.19
N LEU A 55 14.72 -11.93 -3.71
CA LEU A 55 15.04 -11.67 -5.12
C LEU A 55 16.40 -12.27 -5.50
N GLY A 56 17.43 -12.10 -4.68
CA GLY A 56 18.74 -12.68 -4.91
C GLY A 56 18.71 -14.21 -4.95
N PHE A 57 17.86 -14.85 -4.13
CA PHE A 57 17.61 -16.29 -4.22
C PHE A 57 16.93 -16.64 -5.55
N VAL A 58 15.82 -15.98 -5.89
CA VAL A 58 15.07 -16.21 -7.13
C VAL A 58 15.95 -16.06 -8.36
N MET A 59 16.78 -15.01 -8.44
CA MET A 59 17.64 -14.79 -9.62
C MET A 59 18.72 -15.87 -9.78
N ARG A 60 19.23 -16.44 -8.68
CA ARG A 60 20.19 -17.55 -8.76
C ARG A 60 19.52 -18.84 -9.22
N THR A 61 18.36 -19.17 -8.64
CA THR A 61 17.62 -20.39 -8.97
C THR A 61 17.05 -20.36 -10.38
N MET A 62 16.53 -19.20 -10.82
CA MET A 62 15.88 -19.09 -12.12
C MET A 62 16.86 -18.90 -13.28
N ASN A 63 18.16 -18.74 -13.02
CA ASN A 63 19.15 -18.47 -14.06
C ASN A 63 19.17 -19.54 -15.17
N GLU A 64 18.90 -20.79 -14.80
CA GLU A 64 18.82 -21.92 -15.72
C GLU A 64 17.48 -21.97 -16.49
N PHE A 65 16.43 -21.36 -15.92
CA PHE A 65 15.07 -21.38 -16.43
C PHE A 65 14.74 -20.08 -17.18
N LYS A 66 14.96 -20.07 -18.50
CA LYS A 66 14.78 -18.88 -19.37
C LYS A 66 13.32 -18.59 -19.78
N LEU A 67 12.35 -19.10 -19.02
CA LEU A 67 10.92 -18.92 -19.29
C LEU A 67 10.40 -17.66 -18.60
N SER A 68 9.98 -16.67 -19.39
CA SER A 68 9.45 -15.38 -18.90
C SER A 68 8.26 -15.55 -17.95
N GLY A 69 7.35 -16.49 -18.26
CA GLY A 69 6.17 -16.79 -17.44
C GLY A 69 6.53 -17.34 -16.05
N SER A 70 7.48 -18.28 -15.98
CA SER A 70 7.94 -18.86 -14.72
C SER A 70 8.66 -17.82 -13.87
N LEU A 71 9.56 -17.03 -14.49
CA LEU A 71 10.29 -15.96 -13.82
C LEU A 71 9.33 -14.92 -13.20
N LYS A 72 8.32 -14.49 -13.97
CA LYS A 72 7.26 -13.61 -13.49
C LYS A 72 6.53 -14.23 -12.30
N THR A 73 6.10 -15.47 -12.42
CA THR A 73 5.29 -16.15 -11.41
C THR A 73 6.02 -16.25 -10.08
N VAL A 74 7.29 -16.69 -10.10
CA VAL A 74 8.13 -16.81 -8.90
C VAL A 74 8.42 -15.44 -8.27
N TYR A 75 8.70 -14.42 -9.08
CA TYR A 75 8.84 -13.05 -8.58
C TYR A 75 7.56 -12.56 -7.90
N CYS A 76 6.41 -12.77 -8.53
CA CYS A 76 5.12 -12.32 -8.01
C CYS A 76 4.76 -13.02 -6.69
N SER A 77 5.04 -14.33 -6.58
CA SER A 77 4.67 -15.13 -5.42
C SER A 77 5.61 -14.94 -4.22
N LEU A 78 6.91 -14.78 -4.45
CA LEU A 78 7.91 -14.72 -3.37
C LEU A 78 8.37 -13.31 -3.03
N VAL A 79 8.54 -12.43 -4.02
CA VAL A 79 9.11 -11.09 -3.80
C VAL A 79 8.02 -10.04 -3.73
N ARG A 80 7.15 -9.98 -4.74
CA ARG A 80 6.11 -8.94 -4.83
C ARG A 80 5.07 -9.06 -3.72
N SER A 81 4.67 -10.29 -3.37
CA SER A 81 3.74 -10.56 -2.27
C SER A 81 4.19 -9.94 -0.95
N MET A 82 5.50 -9.96 -0.64
CA MET A 82 6.06 -9.32 0.55
C MET A 82 5.91 -7.80 0.53
N LEU A 83 6.05 -7.18 -0.65
CA LEU A 83 5.93 -5.74 -0.84
C LEU A 83 4.47 -5.27 -0.92
N GLU A 84 3.53 -6.16 -1.19
CA GLU A 84 2.09 -5.85 -1.27
C GLU A 84 1.35 -6.15 0.03
N TYR A 85 1.95 -6.95 0.92
CA TYR A 85 1.32 -7.34 2.18
C TYR A 85 1.01 -6.13 3.06
N ALA A 86 -0.26 -6.02 3.48
CA ALA A 86 -0.79 -4.92 4.29
C ALA A 86 -0.48 -3.51 3.75
N SER A 87 -0.21 -3.36 2.44
CA SER A 87 0.20 -2.06 1.87
C SER A 87 -0.84 -0.97 2.08
N VAL A 88 -2.11 -1.35 2.17
CA VAL A 88 -3.22 -0.45 2.48
C VAL A 88 -3.00 0.33 3.79
N LEU A 89 -2.31 -0.24 4.76
CA LEU A 89 -2.01 0.39 6.04
C LEU A 89 -0.82 1.35 5.93
N TRP A 90 0.31 0.85 5.43
CA TRP A 90 1.61 1.53 5.53
C TRP A 90 2.04 2.27 4.26
N ASP A 91 1.23 2.27 3.19
CA ASP A 91 1.58 2.85 1.88
C ASP A 91 2.24 4.24 2.02
N PRO A 92 3.50 4.38 1.59
CA PRO A 92 4.29 5.57 1.87
C PRO A 92 3.77 6.78 1.11
N PHE A 93 3.68 7.91 1.82
CA PHE A 93 3.34 9.20 1.22
C PHE A 93 4.57 10.04 0.85
N VAL A 94 5.77 9.61 1.25
CA VAL A 94 7.03 10.26 0.87
C VAL A 94 7.59 9.59 -0.37
N VAL A 95 8.01 10.42 -1.34
CA VAL A 95 8.54 9.94 -2.64
C VAL A 95 9.76 9.05 -2.45
N ILE A 96 10.63 9.37 -1.49
CA ILE A 96 11.86 8.61 -1.20
C ILE A 96 11.53 7.15 -0.83
N ASP A 97 10.55 6.93 0.05
CA ASP A 97 10.17 5.60 0.50
C ASP A 97 9.45 4.83 -0.63
N SER A 98 8.64 5.51 -1.44
CA SER A 98 8.07 4.93 -2.66
C SER A 98 9.15 4.51 -3.66
N CYS A 99 10.17 5.35 -3.87
CA CYS A 99 11.33 5.03 -4.71
C CYS A 99 12.13 3.84 -4.15
N HIS A 100 12.20 3.69 -2.82
CA HIS A 100 12.88 2.57 -2.19
C HIS A 100 12.20 1.23 -2.53
N LEU A 101 10.87 1.18 -2.49
CA LEU A 101 10.09 0.02 -2.94
C LEU A 101 10.29 -0.24 -4.43
N GLU A 102 10.17 0.79 -5.27
CA GLU A 102 10.35 0.67 -6.73
C GLU A 102 11.74 0.18 -7.11
N ARG A 103 12.78 0.50 -6.33
CA ARG A 103 14.14 0.00 -6.54
C ARG A 103 14.20 -1.53 -6.48
N VAL A 104 13.41 -2.18 -5.64
CA VAL A 104 13.33 -3.66 -5.58
C VAL A 104 12.81 -4.21 -6.90
N GLN A 105 11.71 -3.66 -7.42
CA GLN A 105 11.15 -4.06 -8.70
C GLN A 105 12.09 -3.73 -9.88
N ARG A 106 12.73 -2.56 -9.89
CA ARG A 106 13.71 -2.18 -10.92
C ARG A 106 14.91 -3.13 -10.95
N ARG A 107 15.38 -3.58 -9.78
CA ARG A 107 16.45 -4.57 -9.70
C ARG A 107 16.03 -5.90 -10.34
N PHE A 108 14.81 -6.36 -10.07
CA PHE A 108 14.25 -7.53 -10.73
C PHE A 108 14.17 -7.35 -12.25
N LEU A 109 13.63 -6.22 -12.71
CA LEU A 109 13.47 -5.92 -14.14
C LEU A 109 14.82 -5.88 -14.86
N SER A 110 15.85 -5.29 -14.25
CA SER A 110 17.20 -5.28 -14.78
C SER A 110 17.75 -6.71 -14.97
N SER A 111 17.63 -7.56 -13.95
CA SER A 111 18.05 -8.96 -14.05
C SER A 111 17.23 -9.75 -15.06
N ALA A 112 15.92 -9.56 -15.09
CA ALA A 112 15.03 -10.22 -16.05
C ALA A 112 15.31 -9.81 -17.49
N ALA A 113 15.63 -8.54 -17.74
CA ALA A 113 15.99 -8.04 -19.06
C ALA A 113 17.26 -8.73 -19.59
N TYR A 114 18.26 -8.90 -18.72
CA TYR A 114 19.49 -9.63 -19.05
C TYR A 114 19.20 -11.11 -19.37
N MET A 115 18.43 -11.79 -18.53
CA MET A 115 18.11 -13.21 -18.70
C MET A 115 17.27 -13.49 -19.96
N LEU A 116 16.33 -12.59 -20.27
CA LEU A 116 15.42 -12.72 -21.41
C LEU A 116 15.93 -12.03 -22.68
N LYS A 117 17.12 -11.41 -22.64
CA LYS A 117 17.73 -10.64 -23.73
C LYS A 117 16.81 -9.54 -24.29
N ILE A 118 16.07 -8.87 -23.41
CA ILE A 118 15.20 -7.76 -23.78
C ILE A 118 16.04 -6.48 -23.83
N VAL A 119 16.10 -5.85 -25.00
CA VAL A 119 16.78 -4.56 -25.16
C VAL A 119 15.92 -3.47 -24.51
N HIS A 120 16.53 -2.66 -23.66
CA HIS A 120 15.88 -1.50 -23.06
C HIS A 120 16.89 -0.34 -22.88
N PRO A 121 16.42 0.93 -22.92
CA PRO A 121 17.28 2.08 -22.64
C PRO A 121 17.75 2.10 -21.17
N PRO A 122 18.87 2.79 -20.86
CA PRO A 122 19.30 3.01 -19.49
C PRO A 122 18.18 3.65 -18.67
N HIS A 123 17.90 3.09 -17.49
CA HIS A 123 16.88 3.57 -16.55
C HIS A 123 15.42 3.56 -17.04
N ASP A 124 15.14 3.14 -18.27
CA ASP A 124 13.78 2.89 -18.76
C ASP A 124 13.50 1.40 -18.84
N TYR A 125 12.70 0.90 -17.88
CA TYR A 125 12.30 -0.50 -17.80
C TYR A 125 10.88 -0.74 -18.32
N THR A 126 10.25 0.25 -18.97
CA THR A 126 8.91 0.10 -19.56
C THR A 126 8.81 -1.04 -20.59
N PRO A 127 9.82 -1.33 -21.43
CA PRO A 127 9.74 -2.46 -22.36
C PRO A 127 9.71 -3.81 -21.63
N VAL A 128 10.49 -3.93 -20.55
CA VAL A 128 10.59 -5.14 -19.73
C VAL A 128 9.30 -5.37 -18.94
N LEU A 129 8.73 -4.29 -18.38
CA LEU A 129 7.42 -4.32 -17.73
C LEU A 129 6.33 -4.84 -18.69
N ARG A 130 6.32 -4.34 -19.93
CA ARG A 130 5.36 -4.76 -20.96
C ARG A 130 5.54 -6.22 -21.34
N ALA A 131 6.78 -6.66 -21.57
CA ALA A 131 7.11 -8.03 -21.91
C ALA A 131 6.69 -9.02 -20.80
N LEU A 132 6.86 -8.64 -19.53
CA LEU A 132 6.45 -9.44 -18.38
C LEU A 132 5.00 -9.18 -17.94
N SER A 133 4.25 -8.31 -18.62
CA SER A 133 2.91 -7.87 -18.22
C SER A 133 2.82 -7.52 -16.71
N LEU A 134 3.77 -6.72 -16.26
CA LEU A 134 3.87 -6.18 -14.90
C LEU A 134 3.49 -4.68 -14.89
N THR A 135 2.94 -4.23 -13.77
CA THR A 135 2.67 -2.80 -13.49
C THR A 135 3.63 -2.30 -12.42
N SER A 136 3.71 -0.99 -12.20
CA SER A 136 4.51 -0.43 -11.09
C SER A 136 3.95 -0.88 -9.74
N LEU A 137 4.78 -0.85 -8.69
CA LEU A 137 4.31 -1.11 -7.32
C LEU A 137 3.42 0.03 -6.85
N ALA A 138 3.67 1.26 -7.29
CA ALA A 138 2.80 2.41 -7.00
C ALA A 138 1.37 2.16 -7.49
N ASP A 139 1.18 1.78 -8.75
CA ASP A 139 -0.15 1.48 -9.31
C ASP A 139 -0.84 0.32 -8.57
N ARG A 140 -0.05 -0.66 -8.13
CA ARG A 140 -0.53 -1.82 -7.37
C ARG A 140 -1.06 -1.40 -6.00
N ARG A 141 -0.35 -0.50 -5.30
CA ARG A 141 -0.81 0.07 -4.03
C ARG A 141 -2.06 0.92 -4.20
N VAL A 142 -2.16 1.71 -5.27
CA VAL A 142 -3.40 2.46 -5.59
C VAL A 142 -4.57 1.49 -5.78
N LYS A 143 -4.40 0.43 -6.58
CA LYS A 143 -5.43 -0.60 -6.77
C LYS A 143 -5.80 -1.31 -5.48
N ALA A 144 -4.84 -1.58 -4.59
CA ALA A 144 -5.11 -2.20 -3.30
C ALA A 144 -5.93 -1.28 -2.37
N ASN A 145 -5.58 0.02 -2.31
CA ASN A 145 -6.34 1.02 -1.57
C ASN A 145 -7.79 1.11 -2.09
N LEU A 146 -7.99 1.20 -3.41
CA LEU A 146 -9.32 1.28 -4.03
C LEU A 146 -10.13 -0.01 -3.81
N ALA A 147 -9.51 -1.18 -3.96
CA ALA A 147 -10.17 -2.46 -3.72
C ALA A 147 -10.58 -2.63 -2.26
N PHE A 148 -9.76 -2.16 -1.31
CA PHE A 148 -10.10 -2.17 0.11
C PHE A 148 -11.30 -1.26 0.40
N LEU A 149 -11.28 -0.02 -0.11
CA LEU A 149 -12.40 0.91 0.04
C LEU A 149 -13.69 0.35 -0.55
N GLN A 150 -13.63 -0.25 -1.74
CA GLN A 150 -14.80 -0.88 -2.36
C GLN A 150 -15.35 -2.01 -1.47
N LYS A 151 -14.49 -2.90 -0.98
CA LYS A 151 -14.91 -4.00 -0.09
C LYS A 151 -15.51 -3.52 1.23
N LEU A 152 -15.06 -2.37 1.73
CA LEU A 152 -15.61 -1.75 2.92
C LEU A 152 -17.04 -1.22 2.67
N ILE A 153 -17.27 -0.61 1.50
CA ILE A 153 -18.58 -0.07 1.10
C ILE A 153 -19.57 -1.18 0.72
N ASP A 154 -19.11 -2.21 0.01
CA ASP A 154 -19.93 -3.35 -0.41
C ASP A 154 -20.26 -4.30 0.76
N GLY A 155 -19.78 -4.01 1.98
CA GLY A 155 -20.02 -4.83 3.18
C GLY A 155 -19.26 -6.16 3.20
N SER A 156 -18.35 -6.40 2.25
CA SER A 156 -17.50 -7.60 2.23
C SER A 156 -16.50 -7.63 3.38
N ILE A 157 -16.14 -6.46 3.92
CA ILE A 157 -15.35 -6.30 5.13
C ILE A 157 -16.24 -5.68 6.20
N ASN A 158 -16.52 -6.43 7.27
CA ASN A 158 -17.31 -5.93 8.39
C ASN A 158 -16.43 -5.13 9.36
N ALA A 159 -16.36 -3.82 9.15
CA ALA A 159 -15.62 -2.89 10.00
C ALA A 159 -16.40 -1.57 10.16
N PRO A 160 -17.45 -1.53 11.00
CA PRO A 160 -18.34 -0.37 11.12
C PRO A 160 -17.60 0.90 11.56
N SER A 161 -16.60 0.77 12.43
CA SER A 161 -15.77 1.89 12.88
C SER A 161 -14.89 2.50 11.79
N LEU A 162 -14.55 1.74 10.75
CA LEU A 162 -13.85 2.26 9.57
C LEU A 162 -14.83 2.85 8.56
N LEU A 163 -16.00 2.23 8.39
CA LEU A 163 -17.04 2.72 7.50
C LEU A 163 -17.59 4.08 7.93
N ASP A 164 -17.74 4.30 9.24
CA ASP A 164 -18.19 5.58 9.81
C ASP A 164 -17.24 6.75 9.48
N GLN A 165 -15.96 6.47 9.22
CA GLN A 165 -14.98 7.48 8.79
C GLN A 165 -15.09 7.83 7.30
N VAL A 166 -15.86 7.08 6.51
CA VAL A 166 -16.03 7.31 5.08
C VAL A 166 -17.10 8.36 4.83
N ASN A 167 -16.69 9.53 4.36
CA ASN A 167 -17.59 10.66 4.13
C ASN A 167 -18.11 10.66 2.69
N PHE A 168 -19.33 10.19 2.47
CA PHE A 168 -19.98 10.26 1.16
C PHE A 168 -20.39 11.69 0.80
N LYS A 169 -20.18 12.06 -0.47
CA LYS A 169 -20.67 13.32 -1.01
C LYS A 169 -21.96 13.08 -1.78
N VAL A 170 -23.08 13.38 -1.15
CA VAL A 170 -24.42 13.26 -1.75
C VAL A 170 -24.99 14.67 -1.99
N PRO A 171 -24.80 15.26 -3.19
CA PRO A 171 -25.28 16.61 -3.43
C PRO A 171 -26.80 16.63 -3.65
N LEU A 172 -27.48 17.58 -3.01
CA LEU A 172 -28.92 17.83 -3.19
C LEU A 172 -29.28 18.25 -4.63
N ARG A 173 -28.32 18.81 -5.37
CA ARG A 173 -28.49 19.27 -6.75
C ARG A 173 -27.38 18.68 -7.62
N ALA A 174 -27.71 18.36 -8.87
CA ALA A 174 -26.71 17.89 -9.82
C ALA A 174 -25.65 19.00 -10.05
N THR A 175 -24.42 18.75 -9.60
CA THR A 175 -23.29 19.64 -9.86
C THR A 175 -22.42 19.08 -10.98
N ARG A 176 -21.60 19.93 -11.59
CA ARG A 176 -20.62 19.51 -12.60
C ARG A 176 -19.54 18.57 -12.02
N SER A 177 -19.32 18.61 -10.70
CA SER A 177 -18.38 17.75 -10.00
C SER A 177 -19.06 16.46 -9.53
N ARG A 178 -18.59 15.31 -10.01
CA ARG A 178 -19.12 13.97 -9.65
C ARG A 178 -18.22 13.21 -8.69
N VAL A 179 -17.51 13.92 -7.80
CA VAL A 179 -16.64 13.27 -6.82
C VAL A 179 -17.48 12.52 -5.77
N PRO A 180 -17.21 11.23 -5.52
CA PRO A 180 -18.01 10.40 -4.62
C PRO A 180 -17.81 10.70 -3.13
N PHE A 181 -16.65 11.22 -2.71
CA PHE A 181 -16.30 11.40 -1.29
C PHE A 181 -15.90 12.83 -0.94
N THR A 182 -16.15 13.22 0.32
CA THR A 182 -15.67 14.46 0.93
C THR A 182 -14.43 14.16 1.77
N VAL A 183 -13.27 14.65 1.38
CA VAL A 183 -12.01 14.40 2.12
C VAL A 183 -11.79 15.51 3.15
N PRO A 184 -11.61 15.18 4.45
CA PRO A 184 -11.28 16.17 5.48
C PRO A 184 -9.99 16.93 5.18
N LEU A 185 -9.94 18.20 5.59
CA LEU A 185 -8.73 19.02 5.51
C LEU A 185 -7.83 18.75 6.72
N HIS A 186 -6.53 18.66 6.48
CA HIS A 186 -5.53 18.39 7.51
C HIS A 186 -4.38 19.38 7.44
N CYS A 187 -3.88 19.81 8.59
CA CYS A 187 -2.72 20.72 8.69
C CYS A 187 -1.36 20.00 8.54
N THR A 188 -1.34 18.67 8.59
CA THR A 188 -0.11 17.87 8.51
C THR A 188 -0.15 16.89 7.34
N ASN A 189 1.02 16.61 6.76
CA ASN A 189 1.16 15.57 5.73
C ASN A 189 0.75 14.19 6.25
N TYR A 190 0.99 13.91 7.54
CA TYR A 190 0.55 12.67 8.16
C TYR A 190 -0.99 12.57 8.17
N GLY A 191 -1.69 13.61 8.65
CA GLY A 191 -3.16 13.64 8.66
C GLY A 191 -3.75 13.49 7.26
N LYS A 192 -3.18 14.21 6.29
CA LYS A 192 -3.57 14.11 4.87
C LYS A 192 -3.41 12.69 4.31
N ASN A 193 -2.47 11.90 4.81
CA ASN A 193 -2.18 10.57 4.27
C ASN A 193 -2.62 9.42 5.19
N LYS A 194 -3.57 9.69 6.09
CA LYS A 194 -4.29 8.64 6.80
C LYS A 194 -4.92 7.65 5.79
N PRO A 195 -4.98 6.34 6.09
CA PRO A 195 -5.43 5.34 5.13
C PRO A 195 -6.80 5.66 4.49
N ILE A 196 -7.82 5.95 5.30
CA ILE A 196 -9.18 6.24 4.81
C ILE A 196 -9.23 7.53 3.96
N ASP A 197 -8.60 8.61 4.42
CA ASP A 197 -8.56 9.89 3.69
C ASP A 197 -7.79 9.78 2.37
N ARG A 198 -6.71 9.01 2.35
CA ARG A 198 -5.96 8.70 1.13
C ARG A 198 -6.81 7.88 0.16
N MET A 199 -7.49 6.84 0.62
CA MET A 199 -8.38 6.02 -0.23
C MET A 199 -9.50 6.86 -0.86
N MET A 200 -10.16 7.71 -0.06
CA MET A 200 -11.21 8.60 -0.57
C MET A 200 -10.68 9.56 -1.63
N ARG A 201 -9.46 10.09 -1.45
CA ARG A 201 -8.80 10.94 -2.45
C ARG A 201 -8.50 10.19 -3.74
N LEU A 202 -7.89 9.00 -3.64
CA LEU A 202 -7.61 8.14 -4.80
C LEU A 202 -8.91 7.79 -5.55
N ALA A 203 -10.00 7.53 -4.83
CA ALA A 203 -11.29 7.22 -5.43
C ALA A 203 -11.98 8.45 -6.07
N ASN A 204 -11.68 9.66 -5.60
CA ASN A 204 -12.13 10.89 -6.24
C ASN A 204 -11.37 11.18 -7.55
N GLU A 205 -10.12 10.72 -7.64
CA GLU A 205 -9.30 10.80 -8.86
C GLU A 205 -9.68 9.72 -9.89
N ASP A 206 -10.17 8.55 -9.44
CA ASP A 206 -10.61 7.46 -10.31
C ASP A 206 -12.13 7.54 -10.66
N PRO A 207 -12.50 7.94 -11.90
CA PRO A 207 -13.90 8.08 -12.31
C PRO A 207 -14.65 6.75 -12.41
N THR A 208 -13.99 5.59 -12.35
CA THR A 208 -14.62 4.28 -12.50
C THR A 208 -15.37 3.85 -11.24
N LEU A 209 -14.85 4.17 -10.06
CA LEU A 209 -15.44 3.80 -8.77
C LEU A 209 -16.68 4.66 -8.47
N GLY A 210 -16.61 5.97 -8.74
CA GLY A 210 -17.73 6.89 -8.55
C GLY A 210 -18.96 6.53 -9.39
N ARG A 211 -18.76 6.00 -10.61
CA ARG A 211 -19.87 5.52 -11.44
C ARG A 211 -20.55 4.32 -10.79
N LYS A 212 -19.80 3.30 -10.35
CA LYS A 212 -20.37 2.09 -9.73
C LYS A 212 -21.15 2.41 -8.44
N ILE A 213 -20.59 3.24 -7.56
CA ILE A 213 -21.22 3.62 -6.30
C ILE A 213 -22.52 4.41 -6.55
N MET A 214 -22.51 5.36 -7.49
CA MET A 214 -23.74 6.11 -7.83
C MET A 214 -24.82 5.21 -8.47
N TYR A 215 -24.46 4.19 -9.25
CA TYR A 215 -25.43 3.23 -9.78
C TYR A 215 -26.05 2.36 -8.69
N LEU A 216 -25.26 1.90 -7.72
CA LEU A 216 -25.76 1.09 -6.59
C LEU A 216 -26.70 1.89 -5.69
N TYR A 217 -26.35 3.13 -5.34
CA TYR A 217 -27.24 4.00 -4.55
C TYR A 217 -28.51 4.40 -5.31
N ARG A 218 -28.45 4.58 -6.64
CA ARG A 218 -29.64 4.89 -7.45
C ARG A 218 -30.58 3.69 -7.57
N MET A 219 -30.09 2.46 -7.48
CA MET A 219 -30.94 1.25 -7.49
C MET A 219 -31.54 0.90 -6.12
N GLN A 220 -30.99 1.39 -5.02
CA GLN A 220 -31.60 1.20 -3.68
C GLN A 220 -32.69 2.23 -3.35
N LEU A 221 -32.86 3.27 -4.19
CA LEU A 221 -33.85 4.33 -4.04
C LEU A 221 -35.03 4.21 -5.03
N VAL A 222 -35.15 3.08 -5.73
CA VAL A 222 -36.29 2.70 -6.59
C VAL A 222 -36.87 1.39 -6.08
#